data_AF-A0A1G9SQD3-F1
#
_entry.id   AF-A0A1G9SQD3-F1
#
_cell.length_a   1.000
_cell.length_b   1.000
_cell.length_c   1.000
_cell.angle_alpha   90.00
_cell.angle_beta   90.00
_cell.angle_gamma   90.00
#
_symmetry.space_group_name_H-M   'P 1'
#
loop_
_entity.id
_entity.type
_entity.pdbx_description
1 polymer ?
#
loop_
_entity_poly.entity_id
_entity_poly.type
_entity_poly.pdbx_seq_one_letter_code
_entity_poly.pdbx_strand_id
1 'polypeptide(L)'
;MGLASVLKPLAAIGCFVVAFAMVILLGPPGIVAAAVFGAVVWAVWRATTYSSESTTPERTNCPSCGARNDVSAEVCGYCGDPL
;
A
#
# COMPACT_ATOMS: atom_id res chain seq x y z
N MET A 1 4.87 18.00 -15.08
CA MET A 1 5.76 17.12 -14.29
C MET A 1 5.67 17.60 -12.85
N GLY A 2 4.87 16.91 -12.03
CA GLY A 2 4.39 17.45 -10.74
C GLY A 2 5.49 17.53 -9.69
N LEU A 3 5.41 18.56 -8.82
CA LEU A 3 6.29 18.80 -7.67
C LEU A 3 6.51 17.53 -6.80
N ALA A 4 5.47 16.69 -6.68
CA ALA A 4 5.51 15.41 -5.95
C ALA A 4 6.41 14.34 -6.60
N SER A 5 6.72 14.45 -7.90
CA SER A 5 7.61 13.55 -8.63
C SER A 5 9.09 13.85 -8.36
N VAL A 6 9.41 15.07 -7.93
CA VAL A 6 10.78 15.52 -7.63
C VAL A 6 11.05 15.46 -6.12
N LEU A 7 10.01 15.61 -5.29
CA LEU A 7 10.12 15.53 -3.83
C LEU A 7 10.41 14.11 -3.31
N LYS A 8 9.81 13.08 -3.93
CA LYS A 8 10.06 11.66 -3.59
C LYS A 8 11.53 11.25 -3.76
N PRO A 9 12.19 11.49 -4.91
CA PRO A 9 13.61 11.15 -5.06
C PRO A 9 14.52 11.99 -4.15
N LEU A 10 14.18 13.27 -3.87
CA LEU A 10 14.94 14.09 -2.92
C LEU A 10 14.92 13.50 -1.50
N ALA A 11 13.75 13.06 -1.03
CA ALA A 11 13.61 12.44 0.29
C ALA A 11 14.38 11.11 0.39
N ALA A 12 14.38 10.32 -0.69
CA ALA A 12 15.15 9.08 -0.77
C ALA A 12 16.67 9.34 -0.71
N ILE A 13 17.16 10.34 -1.46
CA ILE A 13 18.57 10.76 -1.44
C ILE A 13 18.95 11.24 -0.04
N GLY A 14 18.11 12.03 0.62
CA GLY A 14 18.32 12.49 2.00
C GLY A 14 18.46 11.35 3.00
N CYS A 15 17.56 10.35 2.96
CA CYS A 15 17.67 9.16 3.81
C CYS A 15 18.96 8.37 3.55
N PHE A 16 19.40 8.28 2.29
CA PHE A 16 20.61 7.57 1.93
C PHE A 16 21.87 8.26 2.49
N VAL A 17 21.94 9.59 2.39
CA VAL A 17 23.05 10.39 2.94
C VAL A 17 23.11 10.26 4.46
N VAL A 18 21.97 10.29 5.16
CA VAL A 18 21.90 10.14 6.63
C VAL A 18 22.33 8.74 7.07
N ALA A 19 21.84 7.70 6.39
CA ALA A 19 22.24 6.32 6.69
C ALA A 19 23.74 6.10 6.45
N PHE A 20 24.28 6.64 5.36
CA PHE A 20 25.71 6.54 5.03
C PHE A 20 26.58 7.32 6.02
N ALA A 21 26.13 8.50 6.45
CA ALA A 21 26.79 9.27 7.51
C ALA A 21 26.82 8.51 8.83
N MET A 22 25.73 7.83 9.24
CA MET A 22 25.72 7.00 10.45
C MET A 22 26.77 5.89 10.40
N VAL A 23 26.96 5.24 9.25
CA VAL A 23 27.95 4.16 9.09
C VAL A 23 29.38 4.71 9.17
N ILE A 24 29.66 5.85 8.53
CA ILE A 24 31.00 6.45 8.51
C ILE A 24 31.38 7.03 9.89
N LEU A 25 30.44 7.66 10.59
CA LEU A 25 30.71 8.35 11.87
C LEU A 25 30.77 7.39 13.07
N LEU A 26 29.91 6.36 13.14
CA LEU A 26 29.89 5.42 14.26
C LEU A 26 30.76 4.16 14.03
N GLY A 27 31.28 3.93 12.82
CA GLY A 27 32.06 2.74 12.50
C GLY A 27 31.20 1.46 12.45
N PRO A 28 31.72 0.28 12.84
CA PRO A 28 30.97 -0.99 12.82
C PRO A 28 29.58 -0.96 13.48
N PRO A 29 29.37 -0.31 14.65
CA PRO A 29 28.03 -0.20 15.23
C PRO A 29 27.08 0.72 14.43
N GLY A 30 27.60 1.58 13.55
CA GLY A 30 26.81 2.41 12.64
C GLY A 30 26.01 1.62 11.61
N ILE A 31 26.47 0.42 11.24
CA ILE A 31 25.74 -0.49 10.33
C ILE A 31 24.42 -0.94 10.96
N VAL A 32 24.45 -1.30 12.24
CA VAL A 32 23.26 -1.72 12.98
C VAL A 32 22.27 -0.56 13.07
N ALA A 33 22.76 0.65 13.37
CA ALA A 33 21.91 1.83 13.44
C ALA A 33 21.27 2.20 12.09
N ALA A 34 22.02 2.08 10.98
CA ALA A 34 21.50 2.31 9.64
C ALA A 34 20.42 1.26 9.24
N ALA A 35 20.60 0.00 9.63
CA ALA A 35 19.62 -1.06 9.38
C ALA A 35 18.31 -0.81 10.15
N VAL A 36 18.40 -0.40 11.43
CA VAL A 36 17.22 -0.04 12.24
C VAL A 36 16.52 1.19 11.65
N PHE A 37 17.27 2.23 11.29
CA PHE A 37 16.71 3.43 10.67
C PHE A 37 15.99 3.11 9.36
N GLY A 38 16.61 2.31 8.48
CA GLY A 38 16.00 1.85 7.23
C GLY A 38 14.71 1.05 7.45
N ALA A 39 14.68 0.15 8.44
CA ALA A 39 13.49 -0.62 8.79
C ALA A 39 12.35 0.27 9.30
N VAL A 40 12.65 1.28 10.12
CA VAL A 40 11.66 2.26 10.61
C VAL A 40 11.12 3.10 9.46
N VAL A 41 11.99 3.64 8.61
CA VAL A 41 11.59 4.43 7.43
C VAL A 41 10.70 3.59 6.50
N TRP A 42 11.07 2.33 6.23
CA TRP A 42 10.28 1.41 5.42
C TRP A 42 8.91 1.12 6.04
N ALA A 43 8.83 0.89 7.35
CA ALA A 43 7.57 0.64 8.05
C ALA A 43 6.63 1.85 8.01
N VAL A 44 7.17 3.06 8.24
CA VAL A 44 6.40 4.32 8.18
C VAL A 44 5.91 4.59 6.75
N TRP A 45 6.78 4.37 5.76
CA TRP A 45 6.40 4.55 4.36
C TRP A 45 5.33 3.55 3.93
N ARG A 46 5.44 2.29 4.35
CA ARG A 46 4.42 1.27 4.12
C ARG A 46 3.09 1.67 4.77
N ALA A 47 3.11 2.16 6.01
CA ALA A 47 1.89 2.58 6.70
C ALA A 47 1.17 3.74 6.00
N THR A 48 1.92 4.69 5.42
CA THR A 48 1.35 5.85 4.71
C THR A 48 0.96 5.57 3.27
N THR A 49 1.51 4.53 2.65
CA THR A 49 1.19 4.13 1.26
C THR A 49 0.17 2.98 1.17
N TYR A 50 -0.21 2.38 2.30
CA TYR A 50 -1.31 1.42 2.39
C TYR A 50 -2.66 2.13 2.35
N SER A 51 -2.96 2.82 1.24
CA SER A 51 -4.34 3.16 0.90
C SER A 51 -5.01 1.87 0.45
N SER A 52 -5.79 1.28 1.37
CA SER A 52 -6.69 0.18 1.10
C SER A 52 -7.77 0.59 0.10
N GLU A 53 -7.49 0.44 -1.19
CA GLU A 53 -8.56 0.28 -2.18
C GLU A 53 -8.87 -1.22 -2.29
N SER A 54 -9.34 -1.79 -1.19
CA SER A 54 -9.99 -3.10 -1.21
C SER A 54 -11.47 -2.86 -1.47
N THR A 55 -11.80 -2.45 -2.70
CA THR A 55 -13.17 -2.58 -3.20
C THR A 55 -13.40 -4.07 -3.35
N THR A 56 -13.74 -4.75 -2.25
CA THR A 56 -14.36 -6.06 -2.35
C THR A 56 -15.72 -5.77 -2.96
N PRO A 57 -15.97 -6.12 -4.22
CA PRO A 57 -17.26 -5.84 -4.84
C PRO A 57 -18.32 -6.47 -3.93
N GLU A 58 -19.20 -5.63 -3.39
CA GLU A 58 -20.21 -6.08 -2.46
C GLU A 58 -21.10 -7.08 -3.22
N ARG A 59 -21.40 -8.22 -2.58
CA ARG A 59 -22.09 -9.33 -3.23
C ARG A 59 -23.40 -9.61 -2.52
N THR A 60 -24.45 -9.87 -3.30
CA THR A 60 -25.75 -10.32 -2.82
C THR A 60 -26.08 -11.70 -3.40
N ASN A 61 -26.95 -12.46 -2.72
CA ASN A 61 -27.44 -13.73 -3.25
C ASN A 61 -28.81 -13.52 -3.89
N CYS A 62 -29.04 -14.13 -5.05
CA CYS A 62 -30.32 -14.07 -5.74
C CYS A 62 -31.42 -14.72 -4.87
N PRO A 63 -32.57 -14.06 -4.65
CA PRO A 63 -33.65 -14.62 -3.84
C PRO A 63 -34.33 -15.83 -4.47
N SER A 64 -34.29 -15.96 -5.80
CA SER A 64 -34.92 -17.08 -6.52
C SER A 64 -34.07 -18.35 -6.53
N CYS A 65 -32.77 -18.24 -6.84
CA CYS A 65 -31.90 -19.40 -7.05
C CYS A 65 -30.69 -19.49 -6.09
N GLY A 66 -30.45 -18.46 -5.28
CA GLY A 66 -29.33 -18.41 -4.34
C GLY A 66 -27.97 -18.08 -4.96
N ALA A 67 -27.87 -17.85 -6.26
CA ALA A 67 -26.60 -17.53 -6.92
C ALA A 67 -26.01 -16.20 -6.41
N ARG A 68 -24.68 -16.15 -6.29
CA ARG A 68 -23.96 -14.95 -5.83
C ARG A 68 -23.77 -13.96 -6.98
N ASN A 69 -24.28 -12.74 -6.83
CA ASN A 69 -24.23 -11.66 -7.82
C ASN A 69 -23.58 -10.40 -7.23
N ASP A 70 -23.20 -9.48 -8.09
CA ASP A 70 -22.81 -8.13 -7.67
C ASP A 70 -24.02 -7.38 -7.11
N VAL A 71 -23.86 -6.53 -6.10
CA VAL A 71 -24.97 -5.70 -5.61
C VAL A 71 -25.45 -4.67 -6.64
N SER A 72 -24.61 -4.35 -7.63
CA SER A 72 -24.97 -3.46 -8.73
C SER A 72 -25.70 -4.18 -9.88
N ALA A 73 -25.84 -5.51 -9.82
CA ALA A 73 -26.53 -6.26 -10.86
C ALA A 73 -28.05 -6.17 -10.66
N GLU A 74 -28.76 -5.79 -11.72
CA GLU A 74 -30.22 -5.69 -11.75
C GLU A 74 -30.90 -7.04 -12.04
N VAL A 75 -30.14 -7.97 -12.65
CA VAL A 75 -30.62 -9.29 -13.10
C VAL A 75 -29.61 -10.36 -12.73
N CYS A 76 -30.09 -11.52 -12.30
CA CYS A 76 -29.27 -12.64 -11.91
C CYS A 76 -28.56 -13.24 -13.13
N GLY A 77 -27.23 -13.30 -13.08
CA GLY A 77 -26.41 -13.89 -14.16
C GLY A 77 -26.53 -15.41 -14.30
N TYR A 78 -27.23 -16.09 -13.37
CA TYR A 78 -27.43 -17.53 -13.40
C TYR A 78 -28.83 -17.92 -13.88
N CYS A 79 -29.89 -17.39 -13.24
CA CYS A 79 -31.27 -17.77 -13.57
C CYS A 79 -32.04 -16.73 -14.41
N GLY A 80 -31.51 -15.51 -14.57
CA GLY A 80 -32.16 -14.44 -15.34
C GLY A 80 -33.29 -13.71 -14.63
N ASP A 81 -33.59 -14.04 -13.36
CA ASP A 81 -34.58 -13.33 -12.56
C ASP A 81 -34.05 -11.97 -12.08
N PRO A 82 -34.92 -10.98 -11.81
CA PRO A 82 -34.52 -9.73 -11.18
C PRO A 82 -33.90 -9.95 -9.79
N LEU A 83 -32.91 -9.12 -9.44
CA LEU A 83 -32.19 -9.14 -8.17
C LEU A 83 -32.73 -8.15 -7.14
#